data_AF-A0A090MPX3-F1
#
_entry.id   AF-A0A090MPX3-F1
#
_cell.length_a   1.000
_cell.length_b   1.000
_cell.length_c   1.000
_cell.angle_alpha   90.00
_cell.angle_beta   90.00
_cell.angle_gamma   90.00
#
_symmetry.space_group_name_H-M   'P 1'
#
loop_
_entity.id
_entity.type
_entity.pdbx_description
1 polymer ?
#
loop_
_entity_poly.entity_id
_entity_poly.type
_entity_poly.pdbx_seq_one_letter_code
_entity_poly.pdbx_strand_id
1 'polypeptide(L)' 'MPIDDDDRPRPKITHQLGQDLSLLSLDDLNERIAMLEAEIERLKAEATKKRASRDAAASFFKS' A
#
# COMPACT_ATOMS: atom_id res chain seq x y z
N MET A 1 6.08 3.76 29.54
CA MET A 1 5.73 4.79 28.54
C MET A 1 5.54 4.09 27.21
N PRO A 2 4.38 4.23 26.53
CA PRO A 2 4.25 3.77 25.15
C PRO A 2 5.11 4.69 24.28
N ILE A 3 6.03 4.10 23.52
CA ILE A 3 6.77 4.82 22.48
C ILE A 3 5.77 5.11 21.37
N ASP A 4 5.46 6.39 21.19
CA ASP A 4 4.67 6.88 20.06
C ASP A 4 5.37 6.46 18.76
N ASP A 5 4.78 5.47 18.11
CA ASP A 5 5.23 4.86 16.86
C ASP A 5 4.93 5.76 15.63
N ASP A 6 4.56 7.02 15.88
CA ASP A 6 3.97 7.98 14.93
C ASP A 6 4.98 9.05 14.43
N ASP A 7 6.23 9.02 14.92
CA ASP A 7 7.30 9.92 14.48
C ASP A 7 8.17 9.31 13.36
N ARG A 8 7.56 8.47 12.52
CA ARG A 8 8.24 7.97 11.32
C ARG A 8 8.08 9.04 10.24
N PRO A 9 9.17 9.51 9.61
CA PRO A 9 9.08 10.44 8.50
C PRO A 9 8.13 9.85 7.46
N ARG A 10 7.00 10.54 7.23
CA ARG A 10 6.03 10.13 6.21
C ARG A 10 6.81 9.97 4.91
N PRO A 11 6.79 8.79 4.27
CA PRO A 11 7.58 8.58 3.07
C PRO A 11 7.22 9.68 2.10
N LYS A 12 8.22 10.45 1.66
CA LYS A 12 8.04 11.47 0.63
C LYS A 12 7.34 10.77 -0.53
N ILE A 13 6.15 11.24 -0.88
CA ILE A 13 5.42 10.74 -2.04
C ILE A 13 6.28 11.12 -3.24
N THR A 14 7.10 10.17 -3.69
CA THR A 14 8.11 10.37 -4.73
C THR A 14 7.45 10.42 -6.12
N HIS A 15 6.17 10.04 -6.19
CA HIS A 15 5.41 9.89 -7.43
C HIS A 15 3.90 10.12 -7.19
N GLN A 16 3.26 10.96 -8.00
CA GLN A 16 1.81 11.20 -7.94
C GLN A 16 1.07 10.46 -9.07
N LEU A 17 0.03 9.70 -8.75
CA LEU A 17 -0.79 9.02 -9.76
C LEU A 17 -1.39 10.02 -10.75
N GLY A 18 -1.23 9.74 -12.06
CA GLY A 18 -1.71 10.62 -13.13
C GLY A 18 -0.84 11.86 -13.38
N GLN A 19 0.37 11.95 -12.82
CA GLN A 19 1.29 13.03 -13.21
C GLN A 19 1.75 12.88 -14.67
N ASP A 20 2.20 13.99 -15.24
CA ASP A 20 2.87 13.98 -16.53
C ASP A 20 4.19 13.19 -16.47
N LEU A 21 4.41 12.36 -17.49
CA LEU A 21 5.57 11.49 -17.64
C LEU A 21 6.54 11.99 -18.72
N SER A 22 6.23 13.10 -19.40
CA SER A 22 6.98 13.61 -20.54
C SER A 22 8.47 13.89 -20.25
N LEU A 23 8.80 14.19 -18.99
CA LEU A 23 10.16 14.52 -18.54
C LEU A 23 10.87 13.34 -17.85
N LEU A 24 10.23 12.18 -17.73
CA LEU A 24 10.82 11.00 -17.08
C LEU A 24 11.58 10.15 -18.09
N SER A 25 12.72 9.62 -17.67
CA SER A 25 13.45 8.62 -18.46
C SER A 25 12.77 7.25 -18.37
N LEU A 26 13.18 6.33 -19.24
CA LEU A 26 12.69 4.95 -19.21
C LEU A 26 13.05 4.25 -17.89
N ASP A 27 14.23 4.53 -17.34
CA ASP A 27 14.66 3.97 -16.06
C ASP A 27 13.82 4.51 -14.90
N ASP A 28 13.54 5.82 -14.88
CA ASP A 28 12.65 6.43 -13.88
C ASP A 28 11.24 5.82 -13.91
N LEU A 29 10.73 5.53 -15.12
CA LEU A 29 9.45 4.86 -15.31
C LEU A 29 9.48 3.43 -14.76
N ASN A 30 10.54 2.68 -15.02
CA ASN A 30 10.70 1.31 -14.53
C ASN A 30 10.81 1.25 -13.00
N GLU A 31 11.63 2.12 -12.39
CA GLU A 31 11.74 2.21 -10.93
C GLU A 31 10.39 2.53 -10.29
N ARG A 32 9.65 3.46 -10.91
CA ARG A 32 8.32 3.83 -10.44
C ARG A 32 7.30 2.71 -10.58
N ILE A 33 7.32 1.98 -11.70
CA ILE A 33 6.46 0.80 -11.89
C ILE A 33 6.73 -0.22 -10.78
N ALA A 34 8.00 -0.56 -10.54
CA ALA A 34 8.37 -1.50 -9.50
C ALA A 34 7.89 -1.08 -8.10
N MET A 35 8.01 0.22 -7.75
CA MET A 35 7.48 0.76 -6.50
C MET A 35 5.96 0.62 -6.38
N LEU A 36 5.23 0.93 -7.45
CA LEU A 36 3.76 0.84 -7.46
C LEU A 36 3.28 -0.61 -7.39
N GLU A 37 3.95 -1.54 -8.08
CA GLU A 37 3.64 -2.97 -8.01
C GLU A 37 3.84 -3.52 -6.60
N ALA A 38 4.94 -3.15 -5.94
CA ALA A 38 5.18 -3.54 -4.55
C ALA A 38 4.08 -3.03 -3.60
N GLU A 39 3.62 -1.79 -3.79
CA GLU A 39 2.52 -1.24 -2.99
C GLU A 39 1.19 -1.94 -3.30
N ILE A 40 0.91 -2.28 -4.56
CA ILE A 40 -0.28 -3.07 -4.95
C ILE A 40 -0.28 -4.42 -4.22
N GLU A 41 0.84 -5.14 -4.19
CA GLU A 41 0.92 -6.43 -3.51
C GLU A 41 0.72 -6.29 -1.99
N ARG A 42 1.28 -5.25 -1.38
CA ARG A 42 1.04 -4.93 0.03
C ARG A 42 -0.45 -4.69 0.30
N LEU A 43 -1.11 -3.88 -0.52
CA LEU A 43 -2.55 -3.58 -0.40
C LEU A 43 -3.41 -4.84 -0.59
N LYS A 44 -3.07 -5.71 -1.55
CA LYS A 44 -3.74 -7.01 -1.74
C LYS A 44 -3.61 -7.91 -0.52
N ALA A 45 -2.42 -7.97 0.08
CA ALA A 45 -2.18 -8.76 1.30
C ALA A 45 -3.04 -8.26 2.47
N GLU A 46 -3.06 -6.94 2.70
CA GLU A 46 -3.90 -6.34 3.76
C GLU A 46 -5.39 -6.51 3.49
N ALA A 47 -5.84 -6.34 2.24
CA ALA A 47 -7.23 -6.60 1.85
C ALA A 47 -7.64 -8.06 2.11
N THR A 48 -6.74 -9.01 1.85
CA THR A 48 -6.96 -10.44 2.10
C THR A 48 -7.08 -10.74 3.59
N LYS A 49 -6.19 -10.19 4.42
CA LYS A 49 -6.29 -10.30 5.89
C LYS A 49 -7.59 -9.72 6.43
N LYS A 50 -7.98 -8.52 5.95
CA LYS A 50 -9.24 -7.88 6.35
C LYS A 50 -10.46 -8.70 5.93
N ARG A 51 -10.44 -9.29 4.74
CA ARG A 51 -11.51 -10.20 4.29
C ARG A 51 -11.61 -11.44 5.18
N ALA A 52 -10.49 -12.12 5.44
CA ALA A 52 -10.45 -13.29 6.31
C ALA A 52 -10.98 -12.99 7.73
N SER A 53 -10.61 -11.82 8.29
CA SER A 53 -11.14 -11.36 9.58
C SER A 53 -12.66 -11.14 9.53
N ARG A 54 -13.18 -10.51 8.46
CA ARG A 54 -14.62 -10.28 8.29
C ARG A 54 -15.39 -11.59 8.13
N ASP A 55 -14.87 -12.54 7.36
CA ASP A 55 -15.54 -13.81 7.10
C ASP A 55 -15.54 -14.72 8.34
N ALA A 56 -14.46 -14.69 9.14
CA ALA A 56 -14.41 -15.33 10.44
C ALA A 56 -15.45 -14.75 11.39
N ALA A 57 -15.55 -13.41 11.50
CA ALA A 57 -16.57 -12.75 12.31
C ALA A 57 -17.99 -13.09 11.84
N ALA A 58 -18.25 -13.08 10.53
CA ALA A 58 -19.56 -13.42 9.96
C ALA A 58 -19.97 -14.88 10.28
N SER A 59 -19.02 -15.79 10.38
CA SER A 59 -19.27 -17.19 10.76
C SER A 59 -19.60 -17.33 12.26
N PHE A 60 -18.97 -16.51 13.12
CA PHE A 60 -19.26 -16.46 14.56
C PHE A 60 -20.65 -15.89 14.86
N PHE A 61 -21.14 -14.91 14.10
CA PHE A 61 -22.48 -14.32 14.29
C PHE A 61 -23.63 -15.11 13.67
N LYS A 62 -23.35 -16.19 12.91
CA LYS A 62 -24.38 -17.05 12.28
C LYS A 62 -24.62 -18.36 13.05
N SER A 63 -24.01 -18.52 14.23
CA SER A 63 -24.31 -19.60 15.18
C SER A 63 -25.40 -19.19 16.16
#